data_AF-X0L430-F1
#
_entry.id   AF-X0L430-F1
#
_cell.length_a   1.000
_cell.length_b   1.000
_cell.length_c   1.000
_cell.angle_alpha   90.00
_cell.angle_beta   90.00
_cell.angle_gamma   90.00
#
_symmetry.space_group_name_H-M   'P 1'
#
loop_
_entity.id
_entity.type
_entity.pdbx_description
1 polymer ?
#
loop_
_entity_poly.entity_id
_entity_poly.type
_entity_poly.pdbx_seq_one_letter_code
_entity_poly.pdbx_strand_id
1 'polypeptide(L)'
;MSRQAAWLPKGLSVAIPSRDSDISVDLTFAGAVIASVDTTQLGLEVKPSNANEFIRIQREIKASLGDRAKYGPNELYAMLFFEEEENGKGSGWIVQKSINVYGDGQIDRSPCGGRMAILLAEGRL
;
A
#
# COMPACT_ATOMS: atom_id res chain seq x y z
N MET A 1 -4.07 19.40 -16.60
CA MET A 1 -3.00 18.53 -16.08
C MET A 1 -3.46 17.09 -16.22
N SER A 2 -2.72 16.26 -16.96
CA SER A 2 -3.09 14.88 -17.28
C SER A 2 -3.20 14.04 -16.00
N ARG A 3 -4.32 13.31 -15.85
CA ARG A 3 -4.60 12.41 -14.72
C ARG A 3 -3.91 11.06 -14.95
N GLN A 4 -2.59 11.04 -15.04
CA GLN A 4 -1.83 9.79 -15.09
C GLN A 4 -1.39 9.39 -13.68
N ALA A 5 -1.13 8.08 -13.51
CA ALA A 5 -0.50 7.59 -12.29
C ALA A 5 0.85 8.28 -12.12
N ALA A 6 1.09 8.87 -10.95
CA ALA A 6 2.30 9.62 -10.65
C ALA A 6 2.86 9.15 -9.32
N TRP A 7 4.17 8.88 -9.29
CA TRP A 7 4.88 8.68 -8.05
C TRP A 7 4.89 9.96 -7.23
N LEU A 8 4.59 9.82 -5.95
CA LEU A 8 4.82 10.82 -4.93
C LEU A 8 6.11 10.42 -4.18
N PRO A 9 6.40 10.88 -2.94
CA PRO A 9 7.57 10.41 -2.23
C PRO A 9 7.59 8.89 -2.08
N LYS A 10 8.72 8.30 -2.46
CA LYS A 10 9.07 6.91 -2.16
C LYS A 10 9.94 6.85 -0.91
N GLY A 11 9.93 5.73 -0.21
CA GLY A 11 10.85 5.48 0.89
C GLY A 11 10.57 6.31 2.14
N LEU A 12 9.33 6.74 2.37
CA LEU A 12 9.02 7.51 3.58
C LEU A 12 9.14 6.58 4.80
N SER A 13 10.06 6.91 5.70
CA SER A 13 10.14 6.25 7.00
C SER A 13 8.90 6.59 7.84
N VAL A 14 8.23 5.55 8.30
CA VAL A 14 7.01 5.60 9.11
C VAL A 14 7.14 4.67 10.30
N ALA A 15 7.04 5.26 11.49
CA ALA A 15 6.98 4.51 12.75
C ALA A 15 5.68 3.70 12.87
N ILE A 16 5.82 2.46 13.34
CA ILE A 16 4.75 1.53 13.73
C ILE A 16 4.89 1.26 15.24
N PRO A 17 4.27 2.09 16.11
CA PRO A 17 4.42 1.97 17.55
C PRO A 17 4.09 0.58 18.12
N SER A 18 3.09 -0.12 17.56
CA SER A 18 2.72 -1.46 18.02
C SER A 18 3.78 -2.54 17.76
N ARG A 19 4.81 -2.22 16.95
CA ARG A 19 5.89 -3.13 16.56
C ARG A 19 7.29 -2.62 16.95
N ASP A 20 7.39 -1.43 17.55
CA ASP A 20 8.67 -0.78 17.86
C ASP A 20 9.63 -0.76 16.66
N SER A 21 9.08 -0.42 15.48
CA SER A 21 9.80 -0.51 14.20
C SER A 21 9.41 0.63 13.26
N ASP A 22 10.35 1.03 12.40
CA ASP A 22 10.09 1.88 11.25
C ASP A 22 9.97 1.04 9.98
N ILE A 23 9.04 1.41 9.09
CA ILE A 23 8.89 0.82 7.76
C ILE A 23 9.02 1.88 6.67
N SER A 24 9.37 1.41 5.47
CA SER A 24 9.34 2.20 4.25
C SER A 24 7.95 2.17 3.63
N VAL A 25 7.38 3.35 3.39
CA VAL A 25 6.09 3.56 2.72
C VAL A 25 6.28 4.37 1.44
N ASP A 26 5.73 3.86 0.34
CA ASP A 26 5.71 4.56 -0.94
C ASP A 26 4.35 5.24 -1.14
N LEU A 27 4.34 6.45 -1.66
CA LEU A 27 3.13 7.17 -2.02
C LEU A 27 2.97 7.24 -3.53
N THR A 28 1.76 7.00 -4.02
CA THR A 28 1.39 7.10 -5.43
C THR A 28 0.06 7.83 -5.57
N PHE A 29 -0.09 8.67 -6.59
CA PHE A 29 -1.39 9.17 -7.02
C PHE A 29 -1.86 8.40 -8.25
N ALA A 30 -2.94 7.63 -8.13
CA ALA A 30 -3.54 6.86 -9.23
C ALA A 30 -5.07 7.05 -9.25
N GLY A 31 -5.50 8.31 -9.39
CA GLY A 31 -6.90 8.72 -9.20
C GLY A 31 -7.27 9.02 -7.74
N ALA A 32 -6.52 8.47 -6.79
CA ALA A 32 -6.49 8.84 -5.38
C ALA A 32 -5.05 8.67 -4.82
N VAL A 33 -4.75 9.28 -3.67
CA VAL A 33 -3.47 9.03 -2.99
C VAL A 33 -3.53 7.67 -2.32
N ILE A 34 -2.61 6.79 -2.71
CA ILE A 34 -2.45 5.44 -2.19
C ILE A 34 -1.06 5.37 -1.56
N ALA A 35 -1.01 4.83 -0.36
CA ALA A 35 0.23 4.47 0.29
C ALA A 35 0.43 2.96 0.19
N SER A 36 1.57 2.53 -0.33
CA SER A 36 1.88 1.12 -0.56
C SER A 36 3.00 0.62 0.36
N VAL A 37 2.81 -0.57 0.91
CA VAL A 37 3.71 -1.21 1.87
C VAL A 37 3.92 -2.67 1.50
N ASP A 38 5.18 -3.05 1.35
CA ASP A 38 5.59 -4.45 1.29
C ASP A 38 5.45 -5.08 2.69
N THR A 39 4.64 -6.14 2.81
CA THR A 39 4.34 -6.76 4.12
C THR A 39 5.48 -7.58 4.69
N THR A 40 6.54 -7.87 3.92
CA THR A 40 7.76 -8.49 4.44
C THR A 40 8.41 -7.64 5.52
N GLN A 41 8.32 -6.30 5.40
CA GLN A 41 8.79 -5.35 6.42
C GLN A 41 8.02 -5.47 7.74
N LEU A 42 6.79 -5.98 7.70
CA LEU A 42 5.92 -6.16 8.85
C LEU A 42 5.98 -7.58 9.42
N GLY A 43 6.54 -8.54 8.69
CA GLY A 43 6.42 -9.97 9.00
C GLY A 43 4.96 -10.43 9.06
N LEU A 44 4.09 -9.87 8.21
CA LEU A 44 2.64 -10.10 8.26
C LEU A 44 2.11 -10.63 6.91
N GLU A 45 1.63 -11.87 6.90
CA GLU A 45 1.09 -12.50 5.69
C GLU A 45 -0.26 -11.88 5.26
N VAL A 46 -0.49 -11.77 3.95
CA VAL A 46 -1.76 -11.32 3.38
C VAL A 46 -2.79 -12.47 3.38
N LYS A 47 -3.51 -12.61 4.49
CA LYS A 47 -4.61 -13.58 4.65
C LYS A 47 -5.80 -13.04 5.45
N PRO A 48 -7.02 -13.58 5.27
CA PRO A 48 -8.22 -13.05 5.92
C PRO A 48 -8.14 -12.99 7.45
N SER A 49 -7.46 -13.94 8.11
CA SER A 49 -7.32 -13.95 9.57
C SER A 49 -6.49 -12.78 10.11
N ASN A 50 -5.71 -12.09 9.26
CA ASN A 50 -4.90 -10.93 9.62
C ASN A 50 -5.60 -9.59 9.33
N ALA A 51 -6.85 -9.58 8.87
CA ALA A 51 -7.57 -8.38 8.45
C ALA A 51 -7.56 -7.25 9.52
N ASN A 52 -7.85 -7.60 10.77
CA ASN A 52 -7.86 -6.62 11.87
C ASN A 52 -6.46 -6.04 12.16
N GLU A 53 -5.41 -6.83 11.96
CA GLU A 53 -4.03 -6.40 12.12
C GLU A 53 -3.66 -5.35 11.06
N PHE A 54 -4.04 -5.59 9.80
CA PHE A 54 -3.86 -4.62 8.72
C PHE A 54 -4.63 -3.32 8.96
N ILE A 55 -5.85 -3.39 9.50
CA ILE A 55 -6.62 -2.19 9.89
C ILE A 55 -5.91 -1.41 10.99
N ARG A 56 -5.35 -2.09 12.00
CA ARG A 56 -4.58 -1.42 13.07
C ARG A 56 -3.35 -0.73 12.51
N ILE A 57 -2.55 -1.44 11.73
CA ILE A 57 -1.33 -0.91 11.09
C ILE A 57 -1.66 0.25 10.15
N GLN A 58 -2.75 0.16 9.38
CA GLN A 58 -3.20 1.26 8.52
C GLN A 58 -3.48 2.54 9.32
N ARG A 59 -4.07 2.44 10.51
CA ARG A 59 -4.32 3.60 11.38
C ARG A 59 -3.03 4.19 11.92
N GLU A 60 -2.08 3.36 12.34
CA GLU A 60 -0.75 3.79 12.80
C GLU A 60 0.01 4.51 11.68
N ILE A 61 0.06 3.94 10.47
CA ILE A 61 0.71 4.55 9.31
C ILE A 61 0.03 5.87 8.94
N LYS A 62 -1.31 5.90 8.87
CA LYS A 62 -2.06 7.12 8.55
C LYS A 62 -1.76 8.24 9.54
N ALA A 63 -1.74 7.93 10.83
CA ALA A 63 -1.40 8.90 11.87
C ALA A 63 0.05 9.40 11.77
N SER A 64 0.99 8.50 11.53
CA SER A 64 2.42 8.82 11.40
C SER A 64 2.74 9.64 10.14
N LEU A 65 2.10 9.33 9.01
CA LEU A 65 2.26 10.08 7.77
C LEU A 65 1.73 11.52 7.91
N GLY A 66 0.54 11.68 8.49
CA GLY A 66 -0.12 12.98 8.62
C GLY A 66 -0.19 13.73 7.27
N ASP A 67 0.20 15.00 7.29
CA ASP A 67 0.17 15.85 6.09
C ASP A 67 1.17 15.44 5.00
N ARG A 68 2.15 14.59 5.30
CA ARG A 68 3.11 14.08 4.28
C ARG A 68 2.42 13.22 3.22
N ALA A 69 1.23 12.69 3.51
CA ALA A 69 0.44 11.91 2.58
C ALA A 69 -0.60 12.74 1.79
N LYS A 70 -0.50 14.08 1.79
CA LYS A 70 -1.35 14.95 0.97
C LYS A 70 -0.71 15.21 -0.39
N TYR A 71 -1.53 15.22 -1.44
CA TYR A 71 -1.14 15.61 -2.79
C TYR A 71 -2.12 16.62 -3.37
N GLY A 72 -1.75 17.90 -3.31
CA GLY A 72 -2.66 19.00 -3.63
C GLY A 72 -3.90 18.95 -2.72
N PRO A 73 -5.13 18.95 -3.26
CA PRO A 73 -6.36 18.82 -2.47
C PRO A 73 -6.67 17.38 -2.03
N ASN A 74 -5.88 16.39 -2.46
CA ASN A 74 -6.17 14.98 -2.22
C ASN A 74 -5.49 14.51 -0.92
N GLU A 75 -6.26 13.92 -0.02
CA GLU A 75 -5.76 13.25 1.16
C GLU A 75 -5.45 11.76 0.88
N LEU A 76 -4.77 11.11 1.82
CA LEU A 76 -4.56 9.66 1.79
C LEU A 76 -5.90 8.93 1.78
N TYR A 77 -6.17 8.23 0.68
CA TYR A 77 -7.43 7.52 0.47
C TYR A 77 -7.36 6.08 0.95
N ALA A 78 -6.30 5.36 0.58
CA ALA A 78 -6.16 3.95 0.87
C ALA A 78 -4.72 3.55 1.19
N MET A 79 -4.61 2.47 1.96
CA MET A 79 -3.38 1.77 2.26
C MET A 79 -3.39 0.42 1.55
N LEU A 80 -2.43 0.22 0.68
CA LEU A 80 -2.24 -1.01 -0.07
C LEU A 80 -1.06 -1.78 0.53
N PHE A 81 -1.37 -2.89 1.16
CA PHE A 81 -0.36 -3.85 1.61
C PHE A 81 -0.22 -4.95 0.55
N PHE A 82 1.00 -5.36 0.24
CA PHE A 82 1.25 -6.41 -0.74
C PHE A 82 2.43 -7.30 -0.36
N GLU A 83 2.40 -8.53 -0.86
CA GLU A 83 3.53 -9.47 -0.83
C GLU A 83 3.67 -10.14 -2.19
N GLU A 84 4.92 -10.40 -2.60
CA GLU A 84 5.21 -11.22 -3.78
C GLU A 84 5.09 -12.69 -3.43
N GLU A 85 4.43 -13.47 -4.29
CA GLU A 85 4.46 -14.92 -4.17
C GLU A 85 5.72 -15.47 -4.86
N GLU A 86 6.67 -15.97 -4.05
CA GLU A 86 7.92 -16.57 -4.54
C GLU A 86 7.70 -17.79 -5.46
N ASN A 87 6.51 -18.40 -5.45
CA ASN A 87 6.18 -19.62 -6.20
C ASN A 87 5.29 -19.38 -7.44
N GLY A 88 5.29 -18.17 -8.00
CA GLY A 88 4.54 -17.83 -9.21
C GLY A 88 4.91 -18.71 -10.42
N LYS A 89 3.92 -19.03 -11.26
CA LYS A 89 4.05 -19.92 -12.43
C LYS A 89 5.09 -19.40 -13.44
N GLY A 90 6.34 -19.83 -13.35
CA GLY A 90 7.36 -19.62 -14.38
C GLY A 90 7.90 -18.18 -14.52
N SER A 91 8.99 -18.02 -15.27
CA SER A 91 9.63 -16.72 -15.50
C SER A 91 8.71 -15.77 -16.27
N GLY A 92 8.47 -14.57 -15.72
CA GLY A 92 7.76 -13.48 -16.39
C GLY A 92 6.35 -13.15 -15.84
N TRP A 93 5.84 -13.91 -14.88
CA TRP A 93 4.57 -13.61 -14.22
C TRP A 93 4.76 -12.81 -12.94
N ILE A 94 3.91 -11.81 -12.71
CA ILE A 94 3.78 -11.15 -11.42
C ILE A 94 2.63 -11.81 -10.69
N VAL A 95 2.95 -12.43 -9.57
CA VAL A 95 1.96 -13.01 -8.66
C VAL A 95 2.12 -12.32 -7.32
N GLN A 96 1.12 -11.54 -6.93
CA GLN A 96 1.11 -10.79 -5.69
C GLN A 96 -0.23 -10.98 -4.99
N LYS A 97 -0.16 -11.16 -3.67
CA LYS A 97 -1.32 -10.98 -2.80
C LYS A 97 -1.33 -9.53 -2.34
N SER A 98 -2.52 -8.96 -2.22
CA SER A 98 -2.67 -7.63 -1.66
C SER A 98 -3.94 -7.50 -0.85
N ILE A 99 -3.91 -6.57 0.10
CA ILE A 99 -5.07 -6.12 0.85
C ILE A 99 -5.07 -4.59 0.81
N ASN A 100 -6.21 -4.03 0.43
CA ASN A 100 -6.40 -2.60 0.37
C ASN A 100 -7.36 -2.17 1.47
N VAL A 101 -6.85 -1.38 2.41
CA VAL A 101 -7.60 -0.84 3.55
C VAL A 101 -7.86 0.64 3.30
N TYR A 102 -9.12 1.06 3.38
CA TYR A 102 -9.50 2.45 3.11
C TYR A 102 -10.46 2.97 4.18
N GLY A 103 -10.69 4.29 4.14
CA GLY A 103 -11.58 4.98 5.06
C GLY A 103 -11.23 4.74 6.52
N ASP A 104 -12.14 4.13 7.27
CA ASP A 104 -11.99 3.77 8.68
C ASP A 104 -11.89 2.24 8.87
N GLY A 105 -11.06 1.61 8.04
CA GLY A 105 -10.78 0.17 8.13
C GLY A 105 -11.65 -0.70 7.21
N GLN A 106 -12.29 -0.12 6.19
CA GLN A 106 -12.95 -0.93 5.16
C GLN A 106 -11.91 -1.69 4.33
N ILE A 107 -12.23 -2.93 3.95
CA ILE A 107 -11.36 -3.79 3.14
C ILE A 107 -11.99 -3.98 1.76
N ASP A 108 -11.23 -3.62 0.72
CA ASP A 108 -11.58 -3.94 -0.66
C ASP A 108 -11.39 -5.45 -0.89
N ARG A 109 -12.43 -6.11 -1.41
CA ARG A 109 -12.41 -7.55 -1.69
C ARG A 109 -12.05 -7.87 -3.13
N SER A 110 -11.80 -6.85 -3.95
CA SER A 110 -11.29 -7.00 -5.31
C SER A 110 -9.75 -7.01 -5.32
N PRO A 111 -9.11 -7.61 -6.32
CA PRO A 111 -7.71 -7.30 -6.64
C PRO A 111 -7.67 -5.84 -7.11
N CYS A 112 -7.52 -4.92 -6.16
CA CYS A 112 -7.75 -3.50 -6.33
C CYS A 112 -6.98 -2.93 -7.53
N GLY A 113 -7.66 -2.22 -8.44
CA GLY A 113 -7.05 -1.63 -9.64
C GLY A 113 -5.90 -0.66 -9.33
N GLY A 114 -5.85 -0.10 -8.12
CA GLY A 114 -4.71 0.69 -7.64
C GLY A 114 -3.39 -0.08 -7.65
N ARG A 115 -3.41 -1.40 -7.37
CA ARG A 115 -2.21 -2.25 -7.46
C ARG A 115 -1.69 -2.31 -8.89
N MET A 116 -2.59 -2.49 -9.86
CA MET A 116 -2.22 -2.57 -11.28
C MET A 116 -1.64 -1.24 -11.76
N ALA A 117 -2.21 -0.10 -11.35
CA ALA A 117 -1.68 1.21 -11.70
C ALA A 117 -0.26 1.44 -11.13
N ILE A 118 0.00 0.98 -9.89
CA ILE A 118 1.33 1.04 -9.28
C ILE A 118 2.32 0.16 -10.04
N LEU A 119 1.97 -1.11 -10.32
CA LEU A 119 2.84 -2.02 -11.08
C LEU A 119 3.18 -1.48 -12.49
N LEU A 120 2.21 -0.84 -13.16
CA LEU A 120 2.45 -0.16 -14.43
C LEU A 120 3.44 1.00 -14.26
N ALA A 121 3.29 1.80 -13.20
CA ALA A 121 4.21 2.90 -12.88
C ALA A 121 5.60 2.42 -12.42
N GLU A 122 5.71 1.18 -11.93
CA GLU A 122 6.98 0.48 -11.67
C GLU A 122 7.64 -0.05 -12.96
N GLY A 123 6.95 -0.03 -14.10
CA GLY A 123 7.43 -0.60 -15.37
C GLY A 123 7.41 -2.14 -15.37
N ARG A 124 6.53 -2.74 -14.57
CA ARG A 124 6.44 -4.19 -14.37
C ARG A 124 5.28 -4.85 -15.12
N LEU A 125 4.37 -4.07 -15.70
CA LEU A 125 3.26 -4.55 -16.54
C LEU A 125 3.49 -4.26 -18.03
#